data_AF-A0A382JNK3-F1
#
_entry.id   AF-A0A382JNK3-F1
#
_cell.length_a   1.000
_cell.length_b   1.000
_cell.length_c   1.000
_cell.angle_alpha   90.00
_cell.angle_beta   90.00
_cell.angle_gamma   90.00
#
_symmetry.space_group_name_H-M   'P 1'
#
loop_
_entity.id
_entity.type
_entity.pdbx_description
1 polymer ?
#
loop_
_entity_poly.entity_id
_entity_poly.type
_entity_poly.pdbx_seq_one_letter_code
_entity_poly.pdbx_strand_id
1 'polypeptide(L)' 'RLDISPMITHRFPVDQFQQGFEVMNSGLAGKVILNWNST' A
#
# COMPACT_ATOMS: atom_id res chain seq x y z
N ARG A 1 16.91 -15.75 -5.76
CA ARG A 1 16.36 -14.42 -5.42
C ARG A 1 14.87 -14.60 -5.21
N LEU A 2 14.34 -14.37 -4.02
CA LEU A 2 12.91 -14.51 -3.72
C LEU A 2 12.18 -13.25 -4.16
N ASP A 3 11.17 -13.37 -5.02
CA ASP A 3 10.30 -12.25 -5.38
C ASP A 3 9.14 -12.15 -4.37
N ILE A 4 9.08 -11.02 -3.67
CA ILE A 4 8.08 -10.70 -2.66
C ILE A 4 7.01 -9.72 -3.16
N SER A 5 7.10 -9.31 -4.43
CA SER A 5 6.14 -8.41 -5.06
C SER A 5 4.67 -8.84 -4.91
N PRO A 6 4.31 -10.15 -4.95
CA PRO A 6 2.92 -10.60 -4.82
C PRO A 6 2.27 -10.27 -3.47
N MET A 7 3.06 -10.03 -2.41
CA MET A 7 2.51 -9.69 -1.10
C MET A 7 1.99 -8.25 -1.04
N ILE A 8 2.38 -7.39 -1.99
CA ILE A 8 1.95 -5.99 -2.04
C ILE A 8 0.63 -5.90 -2.79
N THR A 9 -0.44 -5.69 -2.03
CA THR A 9 -1.80 -5.62 -2.59
C THR A 9 -2.18 -4.23 -3.09
N HIS A 10 -1.66 -3.17 -2.45
CA HIS A 10 -2.05 -1.80 -2.74
C HIS A 10 -0.85 -0.85 -2.66
N ARG A 11 -0.86 0.18 -3.50
CA ARG A 11 0.11 1.28 -3.51
C ARG A 11 -0.63 2.59 -3.65
N PHE A 12 -0.34 3.51 -2.74
CA PHE A 12 -0.87 4.87 -2.78
C PHE A 12 0.30 5.86 -2.71
N PRO A 13 0.19 7.04 -3.33
CA PRO A 13 1.08 8.13 -2.96
C PRO A 13 0.83 8.57 -1.51
N VAL A 14 1.85 9.14 -0.86
CA VAL A 14 1.82 9.45 0.58
C VAL A 14 0.74 10.47 0.97
N ASP A 15 0.40 11.37 0.06
CA ASP A 15 -0.69 12.34 0.23
C ASP A 15 -2.07 11.67 0.38
N GLN A 16 -2.23 10.44 -0.11
CA GLN A 16 -3.41 9.60 0.04
C GLN A 16 -3.32 8.64 1.24
N PHE A 17 -2.55 8.99 2.27
CA PHE A 17 -2.37 8.13 3.45
C PHE A 17 -3.71 7.69 4.06
N GLN A 18 -4.71 8.58 4.13
CA GLN A 18 -6.01 8.27 4.72
C GLN A 18 -6.70 7.10 4.01
N GLN A 19 -6.75 7.12 2.67
CA GLN A 19 -7.30 6.02 1.88
C GLN A 19 -6.51 4.72 2.10
N GLY A 20 -5.18 4.82 2.20
CA GLY A 20 -4.33 3.68 2.51
C GLY A 20 -4.67 3.01 3.85
N PHE A 21 -4.96 3.82 4.89
CA PHE A 21 -5.38 3.31 6.20
C PHE A 21 -6.80 2.75 6.20
N GLU A 22 -7.74 3.37 5.49
CA GLU A 22 -9.11 2.85 5.33
C GLU A 22 -9.11 1.46 4.69
N VAL A 23 -8.34 1.28 3.63
CA VAL A 23 -8.15 -0.01 2.95
C VAL A 23 -7.51 -1.04 3.89
N MET A 24 -6.52 -0.65 4.69
CA MET A 24 -5.92 -1.52 5.70
C MET A 24 -6.94 -1.98 6.75
N ASN A 25 -7.80 -1.07 7.23
CA ASN A 25 -8.83 -1.36 8.23
C ASN A 25 -10.00 -2.18 7.69
N SER A 26 -10.22 -2.20 6.38
CA SER A 26 -11.30 -3.00 5.76
C SER A 26 -11.09 -4.52 5.87
N GLY A 27 -9.87 -4.97 6.19
CA GLY A 27 -9.50 -6.39 6.17
C GLY A 27 -9.31 -6.98 4.76
N LEU A 28 -9.47 -6.18 3.70
CA LEU A 28 -9.28 -6.58 2.31
C LEU A 28 -7.87 -6.27 1.76
N ALA A 29 -6.92 -5.96 2.64
CA ALA A 29 -5.55 -5.62 2.28
C ALA A 29 -4.55 -6.61 2.86
N GLY A 30 -3.64 -7.13 2.02
CA GLY A 30 -2.52 -7.97 2.48
C GLY A 30 -1.30 -7.14 2.88
N LYS A 31 -1.00 -6.09 2.11
CA LYS A 31 0.02 -5.08 2.41
C LYS A 31 -0.24 -3.82 1.60
N VAL A 32 -0.19 -2.68 2.27
CA VAL A 32 -0.33 -1.35 1.67
C VAL A 32 1.03 -0.66 1.72
N ILE A 33 1.44 -0.04 0.60
CA ILE A 33 2.65 0.78 0.55
C ILE A 33 2.25 2.23 0.26
N LEU A 34 2.74 3.15 1.09
CA LEU A 34 2.70 4.59 0.82
C LEU A 34 4.01 5.00 0.16
N ASN A 35 3.92 5.45 -1.10
CA ASN A 35 5.05 5.90 -1.89
C ASN A 35 5.36 7.36 -1.56
N TRP A 36 6.58 7.61 -1.08
CA TRP A 36 7.08 8.94 -0.76
C TRP A 36 7.78 9.65 -1.92
N ASN A 37 8.07 8.90 -2.98
CA ASN A 37 8.67 9.47 -4.18
C ASN A 37 7.59 10.25 -4.92
N SER A 38 7.59 11.57 -4.70
CA SER A 38 6.81 12.53 -5.46
C SER A 38 7.58 12.81 -6.74
N THR A 39 7.13 12.28 -7.86
CA THR A 39 7.54 12.73 -9.20
C THR A 39 6.32 12.68 -10.10
#